data_AF-F3GIH1-F1
#
_entry.id   AF-F3GIH1-F1
#
_cell.length_a   1.000
_cell.length_b   1.000
_cell.length_c   1.000
_cell.angle_alpha   90.00
_cell.angle_beta   90.00
_cell.angle_gamma   90.00
#
_symmetry.space_group_name_H-M   'P 1'
#
loop_
_entity.id
_entity.type
_entity.pdbx_description
1 polymer ?
#
loop_
_entity_poly.entity_id
_entity_poly.type
_entity_poly.pdbx_seq_one_letter_code
_entity_poly.pdbx_strand_id
1 'polypeptide(L)' 'PAPGLLAATGFNGRGVTTGTLVGKCFADYLLTNDATALPMSFSSGKKVSGSSLRSLAYDAGFTLYHAGQCLRVVL' A
#
# COMPACT_ATOMS: atom_id res chain seq x y z
N PRO A 1 13.18 2.03 -4.67
CA PRO A 1 13.52 0.62 -4.37
C PRO A 1 15.02 0.37 -4.56
N ALA A 2 15.64 -0.44 -3.69
CA ALA A 2 17.03 -0.85 -3.84
C ALA A 2 17.16 -1.86 -5.02
N PRO A 3 18.30 -1.92 -5.71
CA PRO A 3 18.53 -2.91 -6.76
C PRO A 3 18.32 -4.34 -6.25
N GLY A 4 17.67 -5.19 -7.06
CA GLY A 4 17.40 -6.59 -6.72
C GLY A 4 16.21 -6.82 -5.77
N LEU A 5 15.52 -5.77 -5.30
CA LEU A 5 14.35 -5.92 -4.45
C LEU A 5 13.07 -6.05 -5.29
N LEU A 6 12.36 -7.17 -5.10
CA LEU A 6 11.02 -7.40 -5.62
C LEU A 6 10.00 -7.23 -4.48
N ALA A 7 8.97 -6.44 -4.72
CA ALA A 7 7.91 -6.21 -3.74
C ALA A 7 6.54 -6.33 -4.41
N ALA A 8 5.65 -7.08 -3.76
CA ALA A 8 4.25 -7.17 -4.11
C ALA A 8 3.42 -6.60 -2.95
N THR A 9 2.53 -5.65 -3.26
CA THR A 9 1.70 -4.96 -2.26
C THR A 9 0.27 -4.83 -2.78
N GLY A 10 -0.67 -4.47 -1.90
CA GLY A 10 -2.04 -4.15 -2.31
C GLY A 10 -3.02 -5.33 -2.32
N PHE A 11 -2.64 -6.49 -1.77
CA PHE A 11 -3.54 -7.66 -1.65
C PHE A 11 -4.53 -7.57 -0.47
N ASN A 12 -5.00 -6.36 -0.13
CA ASN A 12 -5.81 -6.10 1.06
C ASN A 12 -7.02 -7.07 1.13
N GLY A 13 -7.07 -7.89 2.20
CA GLY A 13 -8.12 -8.90 2.42
C GLY A 13 -8.05 -10.16 1.56
N ARG A 14 -7.07 -10.29 0.66
CA ARG A 14 -6.92 -11.44 -0.28
C ARG A 14 -5.48 -11.97 -0.37
N GLY A 15 -4.67 -11.67 0.65
CA GLY A 15 -3.22 -11.92 0.64
C GLY A 15 -2.80 -13.38 0.53
N VAL A 16 -3.59 -14.32 1.05
CA VAL A 16 -3.22 -15.75 1.02
C VAL A 16 -3.17 -16.28 -0.41
N THR A 17 -4.28 -16.19 -1.15
CA THR A 17 -4.35 -16.70 -2.51
C THR A 17 -3.47 -15.89 -3.47
N THR A 18 -3.61 -14.56 -3.46
CA THR A 18 -2.88 -13.71 -4.41
C THR A 18 -1.40 -13.66 -4.10
N GLY A 19 -1.03 -13.61 -2.82
CA GLY A 19 0.37 -13.65 -2.39
C GLY A 19 1.04 -14.98 -2.72
N THR A 20 0.34 -16.12 -2.59
CA THR A 20 0.90 -17.43 -2.97
C THR A 20 1.17 -17.51 -4.47
N LEU A 21 0.22 -17.07 -5.30
CA LEU A 21 0.39 -17.07 -6.76
C LEU A 21 1.55 -16.17 -7.17
N VAL A 22 1.58 -14.93 -6.67
CA VAL A 22 2.65 -13.96 -6.98
C VAL A 22 4.00 -14.44 -6.47
N GLY A 23 4.05 -15.07 -5.30
CA GLY A 23 5.28 -15.67 -4.75
C GLY A 23 5.86 -16.77 -5.62
N LYS A 24 5.02 -17.65 -6.19
CA LYS A 24 5.46 -18.67 -7.16
C LYS A 24 6.04 -18.02 -8.42
N CYS A 25 5.32 -17.08 -9.02
CA CYS A 25 5.80 -16.32 -10.18
C CYS A 25 7.11 -15.58 -9.92
N PHE A 26 7.29 -15.04 -8.71
CA PHE A 26 8.55 -14.39 -8.31
C PHE A 26 9.70 -15.39 -8.23
N ALA A 27 9.48 -16.58 -7.67
CA ALA A 27 10.50 -17.63 -7.65
C ALA A 27 10.90 -18.04 -9.08
N ASP A 28 9.92 -18.24 -9.97
CA ASP A 28 10.18 -18.59 -11.38
C ASP A 28 10.96 -17.49 -12.09
N TYR A 29 10.58 -16.23 -11.90
CA TYR A 29 11.30 -15.07 -12.43
C TYR A 29 12.73 -14.99 -11.90
N LEU A 30 12.95 -15.20 -10.60
CA LEU A 30 14.29 -15.13 -9.99
C LEU A 30 15.22 -16.25 -10.49
N LEU A 31 14.66 -17.42 -10.82
CA LEU A 31 15.42 -18.57 -11.33
C LEU A 31 15.73 -18.46 -12.82
N THR A 32 14.78 -17.96 -13.61
CA THR A 32 14.86 -17.96 -15.09
C THR A 32 15.22 -16.61 -15.69
N ASN A 33 15.06 -15.53 -14.93
CA ASN A 33 15.10 -14.14 -15.39
C ASN A 33 14.10 -13.82 -16.51
N ASP A 34 13.02 -14.61 -16.63
CA ASP A 34 11.98 -14.43 -17.64
C ASP A 34 10.81 -13.59 -17.09
N ALA A 35 10.68 -12.36 -17.61
CA ALA A 35 9.63 -11.43 -17.20
C ALA A 35 8.21 -11.91 -17.55
N THR A 36 8.05 -12.88 -18.47
CA THR A 36 6.74 -13.46 -18.80
C THR A 36 6.18 -14.35 -17.69
N ALA A 37 7.03 -14.81 -16.76
CA ALA A 37 6.62 -15.57 -15.59
C ALA A 37 5.85 -14.72 -14.56
N LEU A 38 5.97 -13.38 -14.64
CA LEU A 38 5.30 -12.48 -13.72
C LEU A 38 3.83 -12.25 -14.13
N PRO A 39 2.89 -12.22 -13.17
CA PRO A 39 1.47 -12.03 -13.47
C PRO A 39 1.15 -10.61 -13.96
N MET A 40 2.11 -9.70 -13.86
CA MET A 40 1.99 -8.29 -14.22
C MET A 40 3.38 -7.72 -14.51
N SER A 41 3.45 -6.75 -15.42
CA SER A 41 4.70 -6.05 -15.73
C SER A 41 5.18 -5.22 -14.54
N PHE A 42 6.50 -5.04 -14.44
CA PHE A 42 7.09 -4.12 -13.48
C PHE A 42 6.59 -2.70 -13.70
N SER A 43 6.27 -2.01 -12.59
CA SER A 43 5.88 -0.61 -12.59
C SER A 43 6.80 0.17 -11.67
N SER A 44 7.23 1.34 -12.12
CA SER A 44 7.97 2.27 -11.28
C SER A 44 7.01 2.98 -10.33
N GLY A 45 7.34 2.98 -9.03
CA GLY A 45 6.53 3.65 -8.03
C GLY A 45 6.48 5.16 -8.28
N LYS A 46 5.28 5.71 -8.46
CA LYS A 46 5.05 7.15 -8.53
C LYS A 46 4.93 7.72 -7.13
N LYS A 47 5.55 8.87 -6.87
CA LYS A 47 5.32 9.62 -5.62
C LYS A 47 3.86 10.06 -5.56
N VAL A 48 3.23 9.88 -4.41
CA VAL A 48 1.88 10.40 -4.15
C VAL A 48 2.00 11.89 -3.80
N SER A 49 1.33 12.76 -4.56
CA SER A 49 1.32 14.20 -4.29
C SER A 49 0.33 14.56 -3.19
N GLY A 50 0.62 15.63 -2.44
CA GLY A 50 -0.30 16.17 -1.43
C GLY A 50 -0.58 15.27 -0.24
N SER A 51 0.23 14.23 0.00
CA SER A 51 0.03 13.30 1.12
C SER A 51 -0.04 14.02 2.46
N SER A 52 0.88 14.97 2.72
CA SER A 52 0.90 15.76 3.96
C SER A 52 -0.34 16.65 4.13
N LEU A 53 -0.80 17.30 3.06
CA LEU A 53 -2.01 18.13 3.13
C LEU A 53 -3.24 17.27 3.44
N ARG A 54 -3.34 16.09 2.82
CA ARG A 54 -4.41 15.14 3.09
C ARG A 54 -4.36 14.61 4.52
N SER A 55 -3.16 14.31 5.03
CA SER A 55 -2.97 13.94 6.44
C SER A 55 -3.43 15.05 7.39
N LEU A 56 -2.99 16.29 7.16
CA LEU A 56 -3.43 17.45 7.97
C LEU A 56 -4.94 17.62 7.96
N ALA A 57 -5.59 17.46 6.81
CA ALA A 57 -7.05 17.54 6.71
C ALA A 57 -7.74 16.46 7.55
N TYR A 58 -7.25 15.22 7.49
CA TYR A 58 -7.78 14.13 8.32
C TYR A 58 -7.54 14.40 9.81
N ASP A 59 -6.32 14.75 10.21
CA ASP A 59 -5.96 14.98 11.60
C ASP A 59 -6.75 16.15 12.20
N ALA A 60 -6.91 17.24 11.46
CA ALA A 60 -7.73 18.38 11.87
C ALA A 60 -9.20 17.98 12.02
N GLY A 61 -9.75 17.25 11.04
CA GLY A 61 -11.13 16.75 11.09
C GLY A 61 -11.39 15.85 12.30
N PHE A 62 -10.51 14.88 12.56
CA PHE A 62 -10.61 14.01 13.73
C PHE A 62 -10.45 14.79 15.04
N THR A 63 -9.50 15.73 15.11
CA THR A 63 -9.29 16.57 16.29
C THR A 63 -10.53 17.41 16.59
N LEU A 64 -11.10 18.07 15.59
CA LEU A 64 -12.32 18.86 15.74
C LEU A 64 -13.53 18.00 16.13
N TYR A 65 -13.68 16.82 15.53
CA TYR A 65 -14.73 15.88 15.91
C TYR A 65 -14.63 15.48 17.38
N HIS A 66 -13.44 15.08 17.85
CA HIS A 66 -13.23 14.71 19.25
C HIS A 66 -13.39 15.91 20.20
N ALA A 67 -12.90 17.10 19.83
CA ALA A 67 -13.11 18.31 20.62
C ALA A 67 -14.60 18.63 20.77
N GLY A 68 -15.38 18.48 19.69
CA GLY A 68 -16.83 18.60 19.71
C GLY A 68 -17.52 17.55 20.60
N GLN A 69 -17.06 16.30 20.57
CA GLN A 69 -17.55 15.25 21.48
C GLN A 69 -17.26 15.59 22.95
N CYS A 70 -16.05 16.05 23.27
CA CYS A 70 -15.69 16.49 24.62
C CYS A 70 -16.58 17.65 25.08
N LEU A 71 -16.79 18.66 24.24
CA LEU A 71 -17.62 19.82 24.59
C LEU A 71 -19.10 19.46 24.77
N ARG A 72 -19.61 18.49 23.99
CA ARG A 72 -20.97 17.96 24.12
C ARG A 72 -21.17 17.05 25.34
N VAL A 73 -20.10 16.50 25.91
CA VAL A 73 -20.16 15.71 27.16
C VAL A 73 -20.13 16.60 28.41
N VAL A 74 -19.56 17.80 28.30
CA VAL A 74 -19.42 18.74 29.42
C VAL A 74 -20.62 19.72 29.53
N LEU A 75 -21.45 19.85 28.48
CA LEU A 75 -22.74 20.54 28.48
C LEU A 75 -23.89 19.56 28.67
#